data_AF-A0A7D4CFU6-F1
#
_entry.id   AF-A0A7D4CFU6-F1
#
_cell.length_a   1.000
_cell.length_b   1.000
_cell.length_c   1.000
_cell.angle_alpha   90.00
_cell.angle_beta   90.00
_cell.angle_gamma   90.00
#
_symmetry.space_group_name_H-M   'P 1'
#
loop_
_entity.id
_entity.type
_entity.pdbx_description
1 polymer ?
#
loop_
_entity_poly.entity_id
_entity_poly.type
_entity_poly.pdbx_seq_one_letter_code
_entity_poly.pdbx_strand_id
1 'polypeptide(L)'
;MAIFNLFRRKISNEAANSSTAASATSPVATNQPPRVPKEIFIEENGPENRSLTFKSNGQKVGIDLIYDYLQVDFERKGYEDAITHPDESYKNDNINLLKMDLAILVQKVDSYYTERLKELDFHIESRKRSGLVDLVMELNSQKEVVLSHMERLNGIKNDIETGNGITKRVELSYQRGFSRGLSSITKSKFMNQKL
;
A
#
# COMPACT_ATOMS: atom_id res chain seq x y z
N MET A 1 -12.37 -33.27 -42.21
CA MET A 1 -11.22 -33.85 -42.95
C MET A 1 -10.45 -32.68 -43.56
N ALA A 2 -9.36 -32.20 -42.95
CA ALA A 2 -7.98 -32.73 -43.10
C ALA A 2 -7.37 -32.12 -44.40
N ILE A 3 -6.14 -31.60 -44.53
CA ILE A 3 -4.86 -31.79 -43.83
C ILE A 3 -3.97 -30.55 -44.13
N PHE A 4 -3.33 -29.98 -43.09
CA PHE A 4 -2.11 -29.16 -43.22
C PHE A 4 -0.93 -30.07 -43.56
N ASN A 5 -0.14 -29.74 -44.59
CA ASN A 5 1.18 -30.33 -44.81
C ASN A 5 2.04 -29.42 -45.69
N LEU A 6 2.96 -28.66 -45.11
CA LEU A 6 4.12 -28.14 -45.86
C LEU A 6 5.22 -27.66 -44.89
N PHE A 7 5.95 -28.58 -44.29
CA PHE A 7 7.41 -28.69 -44.45
C PHE A 7 7.98 -29.83 -43.61
N ARG A 8 8.62 -30.77 -44.28
CA ARG A 8 9.30 -31.94 -43.68
C ARG A 8 10.63 -32.12 -44.39
N ARG A 9 11.74 -32.08 -43.64
CA ARG A 9 13.08 -32.69 -43.82
C ARG A 9 14.15 -31.73 -43.25
N LYS A 10 15.20 -32.17 -42.55
CA LYS A 10 15.74 -33.51 -42.24
C LYS A 10 16.64 -33.37 -41.00
N ILE A 11 16.66 -34.40 -40.17
CA ILE A 11 17.44 -34.55 -38.92
C ILE A 11 18.88 -35.06 -39.20
N SER A 12 19.72 -34.82 -38.18
CA SER A 12 20.98 -35.48 -37.73
C SER A 12 22.30 -35.16 -38.42
N ASN A 13 23.23 -34.61 -37.62
CA ASN A 13 24.42 -35.35 -37.18
C ASN A 13 24.86 -34.93 -35.76
N GLU A 14 25.21 -35.92 -34.95
CA GLU A 14 25.68 -35.89 -33.56
C GLU A 14 27.18 -35.56 -33.42
N ALA A 15 27.51 -35.03 -32.25
CA ALA A 15 28.68 -35.27 -31.37
C ALA A 15 30.12 -35.35 -31.93
N ALA A 16 31.02 -34.55 -31.37
CA ALA A 16 32.14 -35.04 -30.53
C ALA A 16 33.05 -33.89 -30.05
N ASN A 17 33.31 -33.88 -28.74
CA ASN A 17 34.32 -33.05 -28.07
C ASN A 17 35.75 -33.44 -28.49
N SER A 18 36.63 -32.45 -28.60
CA SER A 18 38.05 -32.64 -28.27
C SER A 18 38.71 -31.31 -27.89
N SER A 19 39.02 -31.20 -26.60
CA SER A 19 39.92 -30.23 -25.97
C SER A 19 41.36 -30.32 -26.51
N THR A 20 42.06 -29.19 -26.66
CA THR A 20 43.48 -29.04 -26.26
C THR A 20 43.91 -27.58 -26.33
N ALA A 21 44.56 -27.13 -25.25
CA ALA A 21 45.18 -25.83 -25.10
C ALA A 21 46.45 -25.67 -25.95
N ALA A 22 46.72 -24.46 -26.43
CA ALA A 22 48.08 -23.96 -26.65
C ALA A 22 48.08 -22.43 -26.73
N SER A 23 48.79 -21.82 -25.78
CA SER A 23 49.14 -20.41 -25.69
C SER A 23 50.10 -19.99 -26.81
N ALA A 24 49.94 -18.76 -27.34
CA ALA A 24 51.06 -17.92 -27.80
C ALA A 24 50.59 -16.49 -28.14
N THR A 25 51.04 -15.54 -27.30
CA THR A 25 51.63 -14.24 -27.64
C THR A 25 50.86 -13.19 -28.46
N SER A 26 50.56 -12.05 -27.80
CA SER A 26 50.22 -10.71 -28.32
C SER A 26 51.26 -10.15 -29.32
N PRO A 27 51.16 -8.92 -29.88
CA PRO A 27 50.11 -7.87 -29.78
C PRO A 27 49.78 -7.15 -31.13
N VAL A 28 48.54 -6.71 -31.37
CA VAL A 28 48.31 -5.57 -32.31
C VAL A 28 47.15 -4.71 -31.81
N ALA A 29 47.47 -3.46 -31.51
CA ALA A 29 46.52 -2.41 -31.21
C ALA A 29 45.76 -2.00 -32.48
N THR A 30 44.44 -2.11 -32.44
CA THR A 30 43.55 -1.37 -33.36
C THR A 30 42.44 -0.75 -32.52
N ASN A 31 42.40 0.57 -32.52
CA ASN A 31 41.41 1.43 -31.90
C ASN A 31 39.98 0.99 -32.25
N GLN A 32 39.30 0.32 -31.33
CA GLN A 32 37.84 0.22 -31.33
C GLN A 32 37.32 0.65 -29.96
N PRO A 33 36.32 1.54 -29.89
CA PRO A 33 35.67 1.87 -28.62
C PRO A 33 35.10 0.58 -28.00
N PRO A 34 35.06 0.48 -26.66
CA PRO A 34 34.58 -0.72 -25.98
C PRO A 34 33.20 -1.09 -26.51
N ARG A 35 33.09 -2.30 -27.08
CA ARG A 35 31.86 -2.80 -27.69
C ARG A 35 30.88 -3.14 -26.57
N VAL A 36 30.05 -2.17 -26.18
CA VAL A 36 28.99 -2.35 -25.20
C VAL A 36 28.01 -3.42 -25.73
N PRO A 37 27.84 -4.56 -25.02
CA PRO A 37 26.90 -5.59 -25.44
C PRO A 37 25.48 -5.04 -25.48
N LYS A 38 24.70 -5.43 -26.52
CA LYS A 38 23.32 -4.94 -26.74
C LYS A 38 22.38 -5.26 -25.58
N GLU A 39 22.72 -6.26 -24.77
CA GLU A 39 21.99 -6.70 -23.58
C GLU A 39 21.89 -5.61 -22.50
N ILE A 40 22.85 -4.67 -22.45
CA ILE A 40 22.80 -3.52 -21.52
C ILE A 40 21.70 -2.51 -21.89
N PHE A 41 21.26 -2.51 -23.15
CA PHE A 41 20.25 -1.57 -23.65
C PHE A 41 18.83 -2.15 -23.67
N ILE A 42 18.65 -3.37 -23.20
CA ILE A 42 17.32 -3.98 -23.06
C ILE A 42 16.83 -3.66 -21.65
N GLU A 43 16.08 -2.56 -21.51
CA GLU A 43 15.23 -2.40 -20.33
C GLU A 43 14.06 -3.37 -20.45
N GLU A 44 14.12 -4.51 -19.75
CA GLU A 44 12.98 -5.41 -19.55
C GLU A 44 12.02 -4.84 -18.49
N ASN A 45 11.69 -3.56 -18.61
CA ASN A 45 10.55 -2.98 -17.93
C ASN A 45 9.43 -2.96 -18.96
N GLY A 46 8.62 -4.02 -18.96
CA GLY A 46 7.32 -3.97 -19.63
C GLY A 46 6.57 -2.72 -19.17
N PRO A 47 5.61 -2.18 -19.97
CA PRO A 47 4.91 -0.98 -19.59
C PRO A 47 4.34 -1.19 -18.19
N GLU A 48 4.90 -0.47 -17.21
CA GLU A 48 4.25 -0.32 -15.93
C GLU A 48 2.93 0.35 -16.26
N ASN A 49 1.90 -0.46 -16.45
CA ASN A 49 0.57 -0.05 -16.12
C ASN A 49 0.69 0.41 -14.68
N ARG A 50 0.78 1.73 -14.51
CA ARG A 50 0.48 2.44 -13.28
C ARG A 50 -1.02 2.28 -13.00
N SER A 51 -1.53 1.05 -13.11
CA SER A 51 -2.63 0.58 -12.32
C SER A 51 -2.02 0.45 -10.94
N LEU A 52 -2.55 1.22 -10.01
CA LEU A 52 -2.36 1.04 -8.58
C LEU A 52 -2.99 -0.29 -8.17
N THR A 53 -2.56 -1.39 -8.79
CA THR A 53 -2.88 -2.74 -8.38
C THR A 53 -2.13 -2.98 -7.08
N PHE A 54 -2.75 -2.55 -5.99
CA PHE A 54 -2.45 -2.94 -4.62
C PHE A 54 -2.65 -4.46 -4.48
N LYS A 55 -1.73 -5.23 -5.02
CA LYS A 55 -1.62 -6.66 -4.77
C LYS A 55 -0.17 -6.96 -4.43
N SER A 56 0.14 -6.79 -3.14
CA SER A 56 1.27 -7.47 -2.52
C SER A 56 0.83 -8.02 -1.17
N ASN A 57 0.99 -9.33 -1.00
CA ASN A 57 1.04 -10.11 0.24
C ASN A 57 0.53 -9.42 1.52
N GLY A 58 -0.76 -9.59 1.85
CA GLY A 58 -1.31 -9.19 3.15
C GLY A 58 -1.47 -7.68 3.37
N GLN A 59 -1.20 -6.84 2.37
CA GLN A 59 -1.40 -5.40 2.45
C GLN A 59 -2.90 -5.11 2.57
N LYS A 60 -3.33 -4.67 3.75
CA LYS A 60 -4.72 -4.26 4.01
C LYS A 60 -5.05 -3.06 3.12
N VAL A 61 -6.23 -3.07 2.51
CA VAL A 61 -6.68 -2.04 1.55
C VAL A 61 -8.07 -1.55 1.93
N GLY A 62 -8.37 -0.29 1.63
CA GLY A 62 -9.70 0.26 1.81
C GLY A 62 -10.01 0.54 3.28
N ILE A 63 -11.22 0.15 3.72
CA ILE A 63 -11.76 0.56 5.03
C ILE A 63 -10.97 -0.04 6.21
N ASP A 64 -10.32 -1.18 6.01
CA ASP A 64 -9.51 -1.84 7.05
C ASP A 64 -8.34 -0.97 7.52
N LEU A 65 -7.79 -0.14 6.64
CA LEU A 65 -6.72 0.80 7.00
C LEU A 65 -7.19 1.80 8.07
N ILE A 66 -8.43 2.25 7.98
CA ILE A 66 -9.02 3.18 8.94
C ILE A 66 -9.21 2.47 10.28
N TYR A 67 -9.75 1.24 10.26
CA TYR A 67 -9.93 0.47 11.49
C TYR A 67 -8.61 0.14 12.17
N ASP A 68 -7.56 -0.18 11.41
CA ASP A 68 -6.22 -0.38 11.95
C ASP A 68 -5.72 0.85 12.68
N TYR A 69 -5.83 2.03 12.04
CA TYR A 69 -5.42 3.29 12.67
C TYR A 69 -6.24 3.56 13.94
N LEU A 70 -7.56 3.36 13.89
CA LEU A 70 -8.44 3.54 15.04
C LEU A 70 -8.14 2.55 16.17
N GLN A 71 -7.57 1.38 15.88
CA GLN A 71 -7.20 0.35 16.84
C GLN A 71 -5.84 0.59 17.52
N VAL A 72 -4.98 1.44 16.94
CA VAL A 72 -3.70 1.83 17.55
C VAL A 72 -3.92 2.39 18.96
N ASP A 73 -3.05 2.02 19.89
CA ASP A 73 -3.00 2.59 21.24
C ASP A 73 -1.93 3.70 21.30
N PHE A 74 -2.38 4.94 21.37
CA PHE A 74 -1.56 6.14 21.45
C PHE A 74 -1.14 6.49 22.88
N GLU A 75 -1.42 5.61 23.86
CA GLU A 75 -1.08 5.86 25.25
C GLU A 75 0.42 6.05 25.46
N ARG A 76 1.25 5.19 24.84
CA ARG A 76 2.71 5.30 24.96
C ARG A 76 3.21 6.64 24.44
N LYS A 77 2.73 7.07 23.27
CA LYS A 77 3.06 8.38 22.69
C LYS A 77 2.69 9.50 23.65
N GLY A 78 1.45 9.50 24.17
CA GLY A 78 1.01 10.50 25.14
C GLY A 78 1.85 10.52 26.43
N TYR A 79 2.27 9.36 26.92
CA TYR A 79 3.14 9.25 28.08
C TYR A 79 4.53 9.87 27.85
N GLU A 80 5.17 9.54 26.73
CA GLU A 80 6.48 10.08 26.34
C GLU A 80 6.41 11.60 26.10
N ASP A 81 5.34 12.06 25.44
CA ASP A 81 5.06 13.48 25.21
C ASP A 81 4.87 14.24 26.52
N ALA A 82 4.16 13.69 27.51
CA ALA A 82 3.98 14.34 28.81
C ALA A 82 5.30 14.47 29.60
N ILE A 83 6.21 13.50 29.51
CA ILE A 83 7.52 13.56 30.19
C ILE A 83 8.41 14.65 29.60
N THR A 84 8.33 14.84 28.28
CA THR A 84 9.19 15.80 27.55
C THR A 84 8.59 17.20 27.50
N HIS A 85 7.28 17.31 27.28
CA HIS A 85 6.54 18.55 27.09
C HIS A 85 5.23 18.51 27.90
N PRO A 86 5.27 18.76 29.23
CA PRO A 86 4.12 18.64 30.13
C PRO A 86 3.12 19.82 30.02
N ASP A 87 2.86 20.31 28.81
CA ASP A 87 2.02 21.48 28.55
C ASP A 87 0.67 21.08 27.93
N GLU A 88 -0.40 21.72 28.40
CA GLU A 88 -1.76 21.48 27.93
C GLU A 88 -1.94 21.84 26.45
N SER A 89 -1.28 22.90 25.97
CA SER A 89 -1.28 23.28 24.54
C SER A 89 -0.69 22.16 23.69
N TYR A 90 0.49 21.65 24.08
CA TYR A 90 1.19 20.59 23.35
C TYR A 90 0.35 19.31 23.28
N LYS A 91 -0.36 18.97 24.36
CA LYS A 91 -1.33 17.87 24.38
C LYS A 91 -2.43 18.08 23.34
N ASN A 92 -3.05 19.25 23.34
CA ASN A 92 -4.19 19.55 22.46
C ASN A 92 -3.78 19.60 20.98
N ASP A 93 -2.60 20.16 20.68
CA ASP A 93 -2.05 20.19 19.33
C ASP A 93 -1.79 18.77 18.80
N ASN A 94 -1.22 17.89 19.62
CA ASN A 94 -1.00 16.49 19.24
C ASN A 94 -2.31 15.71 19.03
N ILE A 95 -3.34 15.96 19.85
CA ILE A 95 -4.67 15.38 19.62
C ILE A 95 -5.23 15.83 18.27
N ASN A 96 -5.08 17.12 17.93
CA ASN A 96 -5.51 17.66 16.65
C ASN A 96 -4.75 17.03 15.48
N LEU A 97 -3.43 16.86 15.60
CA LEU A 97 -2.62 16.16 14.60
C LEU A 97 -3.11 14.72 14.38
N LEU A 98 -3.35 13.96 15.45
CA LEU A 98 -3.87 12.59 15.35
C LEU A 98 -5.25 12.54 14.65
N LYS A 99 -6.10 13.56 14.84
CA LYS A 99 -7.38 13.68 14.14
C LYS A 99 -7.20 14.04 12.66
N MET A 100 -6.26 14.93 12.34
CA MET A 100 -5.93 15.29 10.95
C MET A 100 -5.36 14.08 10.19
N ASP A 101 -4.49 13.30 10.80
CA ASP A 101 -3.94 12.07 10.22
C ASP A 101 -5.06 11.07 9.87
N LEU A 102 -6.03 10.91 10.78
CA LEU A 102 -7.22 10.09 10.52
C LEU A 102 -8.06 10.65 9.36
N ALA A 103 -8.26 11.97 9.29
CA ALA A 103 -9.01 12.61 8.22
C ALA A 103 -8.33 12.40 6.85
N ILE A 104 -7.01 12.53 6.78
CA ILE A 104 -6.22 12.25 5.57
C ILE A 104 -6.40 10.78 5.15
N LEU A 105 -6.37 9.85 6.10
CA LEU A 105 -6.56 8.43 5.82
C LEU A 105 -7.95 8.15 5.25
N VAL A 106 -8.99 8.74 5.84
CA VAL A 106 -10.38 8.66 5.35
C VAL A 106 -10.50 9.20 3.94
N GLN A 107 -9.87 10.34 3.63
CA GLN A 107 -9.89 10.93 2.28
C GLN A 107 -9.23 10.03 1.24
N LYS A 108 -8.12 9.36 1.60
CA LYS A 108 -7.44 8.39 0.73
C LYS A 108 -8.35 7.20 0.41
N VAL A 109 -9.00 6.63 1.44
CA VAL A 109 -9.92 5.49 1.26
C VAL A 109 -11.16 5.87 0.45
N ASP A 110 -11.66 7.10 0.63
CA ASP A 110 -12.79 7.63 -0.14
C ASP A 110 -12.47 7.72 -1.64
N SER A 111 -11.28 8.24 -1.95
CA SER A 111 -10.79 8.34 -3.32
C SER A 111 -10.63 6.95 -3.94
N TYR A 112 -10.07 5.99 -3.18
CA TYR A 112 -9.93 4.60 -3.61
C TYR A 112 -11.29 3.96 -3.98
N TYR A 113 -12.33 4.09 -3.15
CA TYR A 113 -13.64 3.51 -3.47
C TYR A 113 -14.35 4.26 -4.61
N THR A 114 -14.15 5.56 -4.72
CA THR A 114 -14.70 6.37 -5.82
C THR A 114 -14.13 5.94 -7.17
N GLU A 115 -12.81 5.72 -7.24
CA GLU A 115 -12.14 5.20 -8.43
C GLU A 115 -12.62 3.79 -8.75
N ARG A 116 -12.66 2.91 -7.73
CA ARG A 116 -13.11 1.53 -7.89
C ARG A 116 -14.56 1.43 -8.39
N LEU A 117 -15.44 2.32 -7.93
CA LEU A 117 -16.83 2.38 -8.37
C LEU A 117 -16.93 2.74 -9.86
N LYS A 118 -16.17 3.75 -10.31
CA LYS A 118 -16.12 4.16 -11.72
C LYS A 118 -15.63 3.04 -12.63
N GLU A 119 -14.61 2.30 -12.20
CA GLU A 119 -14.11 1.13 -12.95
C GLU A 119 -15.16 0.02 -13.05
N LEU A 120 -15.85 -0.29 -11.94
CA LEU A 120 -16.92 -1.27 -11.92
C LEU A 120 -18.05 -0.86 -12.87
N ASP A 121 -18.49 0.39 -12.83
CA ASP A 121 -19.54 0.90 -13.73
C ASP A 121 -19.14 0.79 -15.20
N PHE A 122 -17.91 1.17 -15.55
CA PHE A 122 -17.39 1.01 -16.89
C PHE A 122 -17.38 -0.46 -17.35
N HIS A 123 -16.94 -1.36 -16.48
CA HIS A 123 -16.92 -2.79 -16.79
C HIS A 123 -18.33 -3.36 -16.91
N ILE A 124 -19.26 -3.06 -15.99
CA ILE A 124 -20.66 -3.49 -16.07
C ILE A 124 -21.26 -3.11 -17.42
N GLU A 125 -21.14 -1.85 -17.81
CA GLU A 125 -21.69 -1.36 -19.09
C GLU A 125 -21.03 -2.04 -20.29
N SER A 126 -19.72 -2.25 -20.26
CA SER A 126 -18.99 -2.96 -21.31
C SER A 126 -19.45 -4.42 -21.46
N ARG A 127 -19.54 -5.18 -20.36
CA ARG A 127 -19.93 -6.60 -20.40
C ARG A 127 -21.41 -6.78 -20.75
N LYS A 128 -22.27 -5.86 -20.31
CA LYS A 128 -23.69 -5.82 -20.64
C LYS A 128 -23.91 -5.68 -22.14
N ARG A 129 -23.17 -4.79 -22.82
CA ARG A 129 -23.22 -4.65 -24.29
C ARG A 129 -22.74 -5.92 -25.02
N SER A 130 -21.86 -6.70 -24.42
CA SER A 130 -21.38 -7.97 -24.96
C SER A 130 -22.28 -9.17 -24.63
N GLY A 131 -23.40 -8.97 -23.90
CA GLY A 131 -24.32 -10.05 -23.54
C GLY A 131 -23.80 -11.00 -22.45
N LEU A 132 -22.76 -10.62 -21.69
CA LEU A 132 -22.14 -11.47 -20.67
C LEU A 132 -22.89 -11.34 -19.33
N VAL A 133 -24.10 -11.93 -19.26
CA VAL A 133 -25.04 -11.76 -18.13
C VAL A 133 -24.45 -12.18 -16.78
N ASP A 134 -23.80 -13.35 -16.72
CA ASP A 134 -23.25 -13.87 -15.45
C ASP A 134 -22.15 -12.95 -14.88
N LEU A 135 -21.28 -12.42 -15.73
CA LEU A 135 -20.25 -11.46 -15.32
C LEU A 135 -20.84 -10.13 -14.88
N VAL A 136 -21.92 -9.68 -15.52
CA VAL A 136 -22.63 -8.48 -15.10
C VAL A 136 -23.24 -8.68 -13.71
N MET A 137 -23.82 -9.85 -13.43
CA MET A 137 -24.32 -10.17 -12.08
C MET A 137 -23.19 -10.15 -11.04
N GLU A 138 -22.05 -10.77 -11.33
CA GLU A 138 -20.89 -10.77 -10.45
C GLU A 138 -20.40 -9.35 -10.16
N LEU A 139 -20.23 -8.53 -11.20
CA LEU A 139 -19.76 -7.15 -11.05
C LEU A 139 -20.75 -6.27 -10.27
N ASN A 140 -22.06 -6.50 -10.44
CA ASN A 140 -23.08 -5.81 -9.63
C ASN A 140 -22.99 -6.19 -8.15
N SER A 141 -22.75 -7.47 -7.83
CA SER A 141 -22.54 -7.90 -6.45
C SER A 141 -21.28 -7.24 -5.85
N GLN A 142 -20.19 -7.15 -6.60
CA GLN A 142 -18.99 -6.43 -6.16
C GLN A 142 -19.26 -4.93 -5.96
N LYS A 143 -20.07 -4.31 -6.83
CA LYS A 143 -20.49 -2.91 -6.70
C LYS A 143 -21.29 -2.67 -5.42
N GLU A 144 -22.20 -3.57 -5.07
CA GLU A 144 -22.98 -3.48 -3.83
C GLU A 144 -22.07 -3.48 -2.59
N VAL A 145 -21.04 -4.34 -2.57
CA VAL A 145 -20.04 -4.36 -1.48
C VAL A 145 -19.30 -3.02 -1.38
N VAL A 146 -18.86 -2.45 -2.51
CA VAL A 146 -18.19 -1.14 -2.55
C VAL A 146 -19.12 -0.05 -2.01
N LEU A 147 -20.39 -0.03 -2.42
CA LEU A 147 -21.38 0.94 -1.92
C LEU A 147 -21.58 0.82 -0.41
N SER A 148 -21.67 -0.40 0.12
CA SER A 148 -21.77 -0.63 1.57
C SER A 148 -20.53 -0.10 2.32
N HIS A 149 -19.32 -0.27 1.76
CA HIS A 149 -18.12 0.30 2.35
C HIS A 149 -18.10 1.84 2.31
N MET A 150 -18.60 2.46 1.23
CA MET A 150 -18.73 3.92 1.14
C MET A 150 -19.75 4.46 2.15
N GLU A 151 -20.85 3.75 2.39
CA GLU A 151 -21.82 4.12 3.42
C GLU A 151 -21.18 4.10 4.82
N ARG A 152 -20.45 3.04 5.16
CA ARG A 152 -19.70 2.98 6.43
C ARG A 152 -18.67 4.10 6.54
N LEU A 153 -17.99 4.44 5.45
CA LEU A 153 -17.02 5.53 5.41
C LEU A 153 -17.67 6.88 5.69
N ASN A 154 -18.88 7.11 5.19
CA ASN A 154 -19.66 8.31 5.50
C ASN A 154 -20.03 8.39 6.99
N GLY A 155 -20.35 7.27 7.62
CA GLY A 155 -20.52 7.20 9.07
C GLY A 155 -19.26 7.66 9.83
N ILE A 156 -18.09 7.17 9.41
CA ILE A 156 -16.81 7.56 10.02
C ILE A 156 -16.50 9.04 9.78
N LYS A 157 -16.77 9.57 8.58
CA LYS A 157 -16.61 11.01 8.28
C LYS A 157 -17.44 11.88 9.24
N ASN A 158 -18.71 11.51 9.45
CA ASN A 158 -19.59 12.20 10.38
C ASN A 158 -19.08 12.12 11.85
N ASP A 159 -18.54 10.96 12.26
CA ASP A 159 -17.92 10.80 13.58
C ASP A 159 -16.69 11.71 13.75
N ILE A 160 -15.91 11.95 12.68
CA ILE A 160 -14.76 12.87 12.72
C ILE A 160 -15.24 14.32 12.88
N GLU A 161 -16.24 14.74 12.11
CA GLU A 161 -16.77 16.11 12.14
C GLU A 161 -17.44 16.45 13.48
N THR A 162 -18.20 15.51 14.04
CA THR A 162 -18.85 15.67 15.34
C THR A 162 -17.90 15.46 16.52
N GLY A 163 -16.71 14.92 16.29
CA GLY A 163 -15.73 14.60 17.34
C GLY A 163 -16.19 13.49 18.29
N ASN A 164 -17.13 12.65 17.85
CA ASN A 164 -17.79 11.62 18.64
C ASN A 164 -17.62 10.23 18.01
N GLY A 165 -18.20 9.21 18.67
CA GLY A 165 -18.22 7.85 18.14
C GLY A 165 -16.84 7.19 18.17
N ILE A 166 -16.47 6.51 17.09
CA ILE A 166 -15.28 5.65 17.05
C ILE A 166 -13.96 6.45 17.11
N THR A 167 -14.00 7.71 16.66
CA THR A 167 -12.84 8.60 16.59
C THR A 167 -12.37 9.05 17.98
N LYS A 168 -13.27 9.03 18.96
CA LYS A 168 -12.98 9.39 20.36
C LYS A 168 -11.94 8.46 21.00
N ARG A 169 -11.83 7.22 20.54
CA ARG A 169 -10.84 6.24 21.03
C ARG A 169 -9.41 6.77 20.91
N VAL A 170 -9.08 7.40 19.78
CA VAL A 170 -7.75 7.96 19.49
C VAL A 170 -7.41 9.05 20.51
N GLU A 171 -8.34 9.97 20.74
CA GLU A 171 -8.19 11.06 21.71
C GLU A 171 -8.02 10.53 23.14
N LEU A 172 -8.91 9.62 23.58
CA LEU A 172 -8.90 9.09 24.95
C LEU A 172 -7.63 8.30 25.27
N SER A 173 -7.16 7.49 24.31
CA SER A 173 -5.94 6.71 24.47
C SER A 173 -4.73 7.62 24.68
N TYR A 174 -4.58 8.65 23.83
CA TYR A 174 -3.51 9.63 23.97
C TYR A 174 -3.60 10.43 25.28
N GLN A 175 -4.79 10.95 25.62
CA GLN A 175 -5.02 11.70 26.87
C GLN A 175 -4.68 10.86 28.11
N ARG A 176 -5.09 9.58 28.12
CA ARG A 176 -4.77 8.66 29.22
C ARG A 176 -3.27 8.52 29.42
N GLY A 177 -2.52 8.37 28.33
CA GLY A 177 -1.06 8.31 28.35
C GLY A 177 -0.43 9.58 28.91
N PHE A 178 -0.90 10.73 28.42
CA PHE A 178 -0.43 12.03 28.86
C PHE A 178 -0.66 12.25 30.37
N SER A 179 -1.86 11.95 30.88
CA SER A 179 -2.15 12.03 32.31
C SER A 179 -1.29 11.08 33.16
N ARG A 180 -0.98 9.88 32.65
CA ARG A 180 -0.05 8.94 33.32
C ARG A 180 1.36 9.51 33.39
N GLY A 181 1.83 10.15 32.32
CA GLY A 181 3.14 10.80 32.27
C GLY A 181 3.25 11.94 33.29
N LEU A 182 2.26 12.85 33.31
CA LEU A 182 2.20 13.92 34.32
C LEU A 182 2.21 13.38 35.75
N SER A 183 1.40 12.35 36.03
CA SER A 183 1.34 11.71 37.36
C SER A 183 2.69 11.13 37.77
N SER A 184 3.45 10.58 36.82
CA SER A 184 4.79 10.04 37.03
C SER A 184 5.80 11.13 37.41
N ILE A 185 5.77 12.26 36.69
CA ILE A 185 6.62 13.45 36.98
C ILE A 185 6.29 14.02 38.36
N THR A 186 5.01 14.14 38.68
CA THR A 186 4.57 14.63 39.99
C THR A 186 5.05 13.71 41.11
N LYS A 187 4.86 12.39 40.96
CA LYS A 187 5.33 11.41 41.94
C LYS A 187 6.84 11.45 42.13
N SER A 188 7.63 11.53 41.06
CA SER A 188 9.10 11.58 41.18
C SER A 188 9.56 12.85 41.90
N LYS A 189 8.95 14.01 41.60
CA LYS A 189 9.26 15.29 42.26
C LYS A 189 8.98 15.24 43.76
N PHE A 190 7.85 14.66 44.18
CA PHE A 190 7.51 14.55 45.60
C PHE A 190 8.35 13.50 46.35
N MET A 191 8.71 12.39 45.72
CA MET A 191 9.55 11.36 46.36
C MET A 191 10.99 11.85 46.55
N ASN A 192 11.51 12.68 45.63
CA ASN A 192 12.85 13.28 45.73
C ASN A 192 12.95 14.41 46.77
N GLN A 193 11.83 14.94 47.28
CA GLN A 193 11.82 15.98 48.33
C GLN A 193 11.81 15.42 49.77
N LYS A 194 11.70 14.10 49.95
CA LYS A 194 11.67 13.44 51.27
C LYS A 194 13.02 12.86 51.72
N LEU A 195 14.12 13.33 51.16
CA LEU A 195 15.51 13.05 51.57
C LEU A 195 16.17 14.36 52.01
#